data_AF-A0A413Q0P6-F1
#
_entry.id   AF-A0A413Q0P6-F1
#
_cell.length_a   1.000
_cell.length_b   1.000
_cell.length_c   1.000
_cell.angle_alpha   90.00
_cell.angle_beta   90.00
_cell.angle_gamma   90.00
#
_symmetry.space_group_name_H-M   'P 1'
#
loop_
_entity.id
_entity.type
_entity.pdbx_description
1 polymer ?
#
loop_
_entity_poly.entity_id
_entity_poly.type
_entity_poly.pdbx_seq_one_letter_code
_entity_poly.pdbx_strand_id
1 'polypeptide(L)'
;MMNSKIYGKLAVTNLKNNKKSYIPYILASAFSVMMYFTMDNLYRNRSLVEKGSPLAIMLSYAAAVILIFSIIFLFYINSFLIKRRKKELGIYNILGMGKGHLGKMLFLESVITTAASIIGGILAGILLGKLVYLILLKILHMGGKIEYRISLASIGMTTIFFGAIFILIFLYNLLQMKLSNPIELLRGGNTGEREPKTKWIMTIIGILCLAGGYSIALITKEPMAALGKFFIAVILVIIGTYALFMAGSIAFLKMLRNKKSYYYKTRHFTAVSGMIYRMKQNAVGLANICILSTMVLVMVSMTVSLYGGLNDVIVTRFPYEAQITSSGINQKEEGQIEEIIKNMTKKNHTMPTSQIRFHVGRFTTVYNNKTKKLDMMAAGDYTNSNTVDLVMIPLSDYNQTEGKNVKLKENEVLLYHRNHKRTHKKSDTEALKNKKVIS
;
A
#
# COMPACT_ATOMS: atom_id res chain seq x y z
N MET A 1 -16.72 -45.79 21.19
CA MET A 1 -16.72 -44.37 20.75
C MET A 1 -16.11 -43.53 21.86
N MET A 2 -14.94 -42.91 21.64
CA MET A 2 -14.30 -42.06 22.66
C MET A 2 -15.01 -40.70 22.75
N ASN A 3 -15.32 -40.27 23.98
CA ASN A 3 -16.18 -39.11 24.27
C ASN A 3 -15.56 -37.78 23.78
N SER A 4 -16.35 -36.87 23.19
CA SER A 4 -15.88 -35.59 22.62
C SER A 4 -15.14 -34.70 23.63
N LYS A 5 -15.50 -34.81 24.91
CA LYS A 5 -14.83 -34.14 26.05
C LYS A 5 -13.35 -34.51 26.20
N ILE A 6 -12.93 -35.71 25.80
CA ILE A 6 -11.52 -36.15 25.93
C ILE A 6 -10.63 -35.44 24.91
N TYR A 7 -11.09 -35.25 23.67
CA TYR A 7 -10.35 -34.51 22.65
C TYR A 7 -10.19 -33.03 23.01
N GLY A 8 -11.21 -32.43 23.63
CA GLY A 8 -11.15 -31.09 24.22
C GLY A 8 -10.05 -30.94 25.26
N LYS A 9 -10.06 -31.82 26.25
CA LYS A 9 -9.06 -31.82 27.33
C LYS A 9 -7.65 -32.08 26.81
N LEU A 10 -7.50 -32.97 25.84
CA LEU A 10 -6.21 -33.25 25.19
C LEU A 10 -5.69 -32.04 24.41
N ALA A 11 -6.50 -31.38 23.59
CA ALA A 11 -6.08 -30.20 22.82
C ALA A 11 -5.64 -29.04 23.72
N VAL A 12 -6.40 -28.74 24.79
CA VAL A 12 -6.04 -27.69 25.76
C VAL A 12 -4.77 -28.04 26.52
N THR A 13 -4.61 -29.31 26.92
CA THR A 13 -3.38 -29.78 27.57
C THR A 13 -2.18 -29.69 26.62
N ASN A 14 -2.39 -29.99 25.34
CA ASN A 14 -1.35 -29.90 24.32
C ASN A 14 -0.91 -28.45 24.07
N LEU A 15 -1.87 -27.52 23.97
CA LEU A 15 -1.62 -26.07 23.91
C LEU A 15 -0.81 -25.58 25.11
N LYS A 16 -1.17 -26.03 26.33
CA LYS A 16 -0.48 -25.66 27.57
C LYS A 16 0.95 -26.20 27.62
N ASN A 17 1.14 -27.46 27.22
CA ASN A 17 2.46 -28.11 27.19
C ASN A 17 3.37 -27.52 26.11
N ASN A 18 2.80 -27.11 24.97
CA ASN A 18 3.51 -26.50 23.85
C ASN A 18 3.44 -24.96 23.81
N LYS A 19 3.23 -24.33 24.97
CA LYS A 19 3.08 -22.86 25.08
C LYS A 19 4.23 -22.07 24.45
N LYS A 20 5.46 -22.59 24.49
CA LYS A 20 6.67 -21.94 23.92
C LYS A 20 6.59 -21.77 22.38
N SER A 21 5.77 -22.55 21.69
CA SER A 21 5.56 -22.43 20.24
C SER A 21 4.20 -21.82 19.91
N TYR A 22 3.16 -22.10 20.71
CA TYR A 22 1.81 -21.61 20.47
C TYR A 22 1.59 -20.14 20.87
N ILE A 23 2.20 -19.66 21.96
CA ILE A 23 2.05 -18.26 22.37
C ILE A 23 2.57 -17.30 21.28
N PRO A 24 3.80 -17.48 20.73
CA PRO A 24 4.26 -16.63 19.63
C PRO A 24 3.35 -16.70 18.39
N TYR A 25 2.80 -17.87 18.07
CA TYR A 25 1.87 -18.02 16.95
C TYR A 25 0.58 -17.23 17.16
N ILE A 26 -0.06 -17.36 18.32
CA ILE A 26 -1.31 -16.64 18.64
C ILE A 26 -1.05 -15.14 18.71
N LEU A 27 0.05 -14.69 19.33
CA LEU A 27 0.40 -13.27 19.41
C LEU A 27 0.66 -12.67 18.04
N ALA A 28 1.48 -13.33 17.21
CA ALA A 28 1.75 -12.86 15.85
C ALA A 28 0.48 -12.85 14.99
N SER A 29 -0.39 -13.84 15.16
CA SER A 29 -1.67 -13.92 14.45
C SER A 29 -2.65 -12.84 14.89
N ALA A 30 -2.78 -12.62 16.20
CA ALA A 30 -3.57 -11.54 16.77
C ALA A 30 -3.05 -10.16 16.32
N PHE A 31 -1.73 -9.98 16.21
CA PHE A 31 -1.14 -8.75 15.70
C PHE A 31 -1.51 -8.49 14.23
N SER A 32 -1.48 -9.51 13.36
CA SER A 32 -1.95 -9.36 11.97
C SER A 32 -3.43 -9.00 11.89
N VAL A 33 -4.28 -9.65 12.69
CA VAL A 33 -5.72 -9.32 12.80
C VAL A 33 -5.92 -7.87 13.25
N MET A 34 -5.21 -7.46 14.30
CA MET A 34 -5.25 -6.12 14.88
C MET A 34 -4.87 -5.05 13.84
N MET A 35 -3.78 -5.27 13.10
CA MET A 35 -3.28 -4.33 12.11
C MET A 35 -4.27 -4.13 10.97
N TYR A 36 -4.85 -5.23 10.46
CA TYR A 36 -5.89 -5.17 9.44
C TYR A 36 -7.16 -4.48 9.96
N PHE A 37 -7.65 -4.88 11.13
CA PHE A 37 -8.84 -4.30 11.74
C PHE A 37 -8.70 -2.78 11.93
N THR A 38 -7.54 -2.33 12.44
CA THR A 38 -7.28 -0.92 12.68
C THR A 38 -7.33 -0.13 11.37
N MET A 39 -6.76 -0.65 10.29
CA MET A 39 -6.77 0.02 8.99
C MET A 39 -8.14 0.02 8.31
N ASP A 40 -8.86 -1.11 8.32
CA ASP A 40 -10.21 -1.17 7.76
C ASP A 40 -11.19 -0.29 8.57
N ASN A 41 -11.05 -0.23 9.91
CA ASN A 41 -11.86 0.65 10.74
C ASN A 41 -11.59 2.13 10.46
N LEU A 42 -10.32 2.50 10.23
CA LEU A 42 -9.95 3.87 9.86
C LEU A 42 -10.52 4.24 8.49
N TYR A 43 -10.42 3.34 7.51
CA TYR A 43 -11.01 3.51 6.18
C TYR A 43 -12.53 3.72 6.20
N ARG A 44 -13.24 3.01 7.07
CA ARG A 44 -14.71 3.09 7.16
C ARG A 44 -15.23 4.23 8.05
N ASN A 45 -14.35 4.94 8.75
CA ASN A 45 -14.76 6.05 9.61
C ASN A 45 -15.10 7.29 8.76
N ARG A 46 -16.41 7.51 8.55
CA ARG A 46 -16.91 8.64 7.76
C ARG A 46 -16.60 10.02 8.35
N SER A 47 -16.33 10.10 9.65
CA SER A 47 -15.95 11.37 10.29
C SER A 47 -14.52 11.79 9.93
N LEU A 48 -13.69 10.85 9.45
CA LEU A 48 -12.33 11.12 8.98
C LEU A 48 -12.19 11.06 7.46
N VAL A 49 -12.94 10.18 6.81
CA VAL A 49 -12.71 9.80 5.42
C VAL A 49 -13.96 10.02 4.60
N GLU A 50 -13.91 11.00 3.70
CA GLU A 50 -14.94 11.21 2.69
C GLU A 50 -14.82 10.15 1.58
N LYS A 51 -15.95 9.59 1.15
CA LYS A 51 -15.98 8.57 0.10
C LYS A 51 -15.43 9.12 -1.21
N GLY A 52 -14.54 8.37 -1.86
CA GLY A 52 -13.91 8.78 -3.11
C GLY A 52 -12.74 9.76 -2.95
N SER A 53 -12.45 10.23 -1.73
CA SER A 53 -11.26 11.04 -1.48
C SER A 53 -9.98 10.24 -1.76
N PRO A 54 -8.87 10.89 -2.17
CA PRO A 54 -7.57 10.24 -2.30
C PRO A 54 -7.14 9.49 -1.03
N LEU A 55 -7.49 10.03 0.15
CA LEU A 55 -7.25 9.38 1.44
C LEU A 55 -8.01 8.05 1.57
N ALA A 56 -9.29 8.01 1.18
CA ALA A 56 -10.09 6.79 1.19
C ALA A 56 -9.45 5.71 0.31
N ILE A 57 -9.01 6.10 -0.89
CA ILE A 57 -8.36 5.22 -1.85
C ILE A 57 -7.05 4.67 -1.24
N MET A 58 -6.20 5.53 -0.70
CA MET A 58 -4.95 5.12 -0.05
C MET A 58 -5.17 4.15 1.11
N LEU A 59 -6.13 4.43 2.00
CA LEU A 59 -6.45 3.56 3.14
C LEU A 59 -7.03 2.21 2.70
N SER A 60 -7.89 2.20 1.67
CA SER A 60 -8.44 0.95 1.12
C SER A 60 -7.34 0.03 0.57
N TYR A 61 -6.38 0.62 -0.14
CA TYR A 61 -5.26 -0.12 -0.69
C TYR A 61 -4.25 -0.54 0.38
N ALA A 62 -4.01 0.29 1.40
CA ALA A 62 -3.20 -0.09 2.55
C ALA A 62 -3.79 -1.32 3.28
N ALA A 63 -5.11 -1.34 3.49
CA ALA A 63 -5.80 -2.51 4.07
C ALA A 63 -5.65 -3.76 3.18
N ALA A 64 -5.73 -3.62 1.85
CA ALA A 64 -5.51 -4.72 0.92
C ALA A 64 -4.07 -5.27 0.97
N VAL A 65 -3.06 -4.41 1.05
CA VAL A 65 -1.64 -4.83 1.19
C VAL A 65 -1.43 -5.56 2.51
N ILE A 66 -1.97 -5.05 3.62
CA ILE A 66 -1.89 -5.71 4.93
C ILE A 66 -2.57 -7.09 4.89
N LEU A 67 -3.70 -7.23 4.18
CA LEU A 67 -4.37 -8.50 4.03
C LEU A 67 -3.50 -9.51 3.26
N ILE A 68 -2.92 -9.11 2.13
CA ILE A 68 -2.00 -9.96 1.34
C ILE A 68 -0.80 -10.38 2.18
N PHE A 69 -0.17 -9.42 2.88
CA PHE A 69 0.94 -9.70 3.79
C PHE A 69 0.54 -10.68 4.90
N SER A 70 -0.62 -10.48 5.51
CA SER A 70 -1.15 -11.34 6.58
C SER A 70 -1.34 -12.78 6.10
N ILE A 71 -1.85 -13.00 4.89
CA ILE A 71 -1.97 -14.34 4.30
C ILE A 71 -0.60 -15.02 4.31
N ILE A 72 0.41 -14.41 3.69
CA ILE A 72 1.70 -15.05 3.51
C ILE A 72 2.42 -15.25 4.85
N PHE A 73 2.35 -14.24 5.72
CA PHE A 73 2.91 -14.26 7.06
C PHE A 73 2.30 -15.37 7.94
N LEU A 74 0.96 -15.50 7.95
CA LEU A 74 0.27 -16.53 8.73
C LEU A 74 0.57 -17.94 8.21
N PHE A 75 0.62 -18.15 6.90
CA PHE A 75 1.04 -19.43 6.32
C PHE A 75 2.47 -19.80 6.72
N TYR A 76 3.37 -18.83 6.76
CA TYR A 76 4.75 -19.05 7.19
C TYR A 76 4.84 -19.41 8.67
N ILE A 77 4.22 -18.64 9.57
CA ILE A 77 4.30 -18.93 11.01
C ILE A 77 3.61 -20.26 11.32
N ASN A 78 2.48 -20.57 10.68
CA ASN A 78 1.86 -21.88 10.83
C ASN A 78 2.79 -23.01 10.35
N SER A 79 3.48 -22.84 9.21
CA SER A 79 4.46 -23.83 8.74
C SER A 79 5.61 -24.02 9.74
N PHE A 80 6.05 -22.95 10.40
CA PHE A 80 7.05 -23.00 11.46
C PHE A 80 6.54 -23.73 12.71
N LEU A 81 5.29 -23.48 13.13
CA LEU A 81 4.62 -24.17 14.23
C LEU A 81 4.53 -25.67 13.97
N ILE A 82 4.03 -26.07 12.79
CA ILE A 82 3.93 -27.49 12.40
C ILE A 82 5.32 -28.12 12.33
N LYS A 83 6.33 -27.44 11.75
CA LYS A 83 7.71 -27.97 11.67
C LYS A 83 8.28 -28.27 13.06
N ARG A 84 8.03 -27.44 14.07
CA ARG A 84 8.43 -27.68 15.46
C ARG A 84 7.67 -28.84 16.11
N ARG A 85 6.42 -29.06 15.72
CA ARG A 85 5.55 -30.12 16.27
C ARG A 85 5.65 -31.47 15.54
N LYS A 86 6.38 -31.56 14.42
CA LYS A 86 6.52 -32.81 13.65
C LYS A 86 6.94 -34.01 14.50
N LYS A 87 7.88 -33.82 15.43
CA LYS A 87 8.36 -34.90 16.33
C LYS A 87 7.27 -35.39 17.27
N GLU A 88 6.48 -34.48 17.83
CA GLU A 88 5.34 -34.80 18.70
C GLU A 88 4.23 -35.52 17.92
N LEU A 89 3.85 -35.00 16.75
CA LEU A 89 2.86 -35.64 15.87
C LEU A 89 3.31 -37.03 15.41
N GLY A 90 4.62 -37.23 15.19
CA GLY A 90 5.21 -38.53 14.88
C GLY A 90 5.11 -39.53 16.04
N ILE A 91 5.33 -39.08 17.28
CA ILE A 91 5.19 -39.92 18.48
C ILE A 91 3.73 -40.37 18.66
N TYR A 92 2.76 -39.47 18.50
CA TYR A 92 1.33 -39.84 18.58
C TYR A 92 0.94 -40.89 17.54
N ASN A 93 1.52 -40.80 16.35
CA ASN A 93 1.25 -41.77 15.31
C ASN A 93 1.89 -43.15 15.60
N ILE A 94 3.07 -43.22 16.25
CA ILE A 94 3.67 -44.50 16.71
C ILE A 94 2.85 -45.11 17.86
N LEU A 95 2.38 -44.28 18.79
CA LEU A 95 1.58 -44.72 19.95
C LEU A 95 0.16 -45.21 19.57
N GLY A 96 -0.11 -45.45 18.29
CA GLY A 96 -1.37 -46.03 17.80
C GLY A 96 -2.48 -45.01 17.53
N MET A 97 -2.21 -43.70 17.61
CA MET A 97 -3.22 -42.68 17.33
C MET A 97 -3.44 -42.58 15.80
N GLY A 98 -4.49 -43.23 15.30
CA GLY A 98 -4.81 -43.23 13.87
C GLY A 98 -4.96 -41.82 13.28
N LYS A 99 -4.64 -41.67 11.98
CA LYS A 99 -4.61 -40.37 11.26
C LYS A 99 -5.90 -39.53 11.41
N GLY A 100 -7.06 -40.17 11.55
CA GLY A 100 -8.34 -39.48 11.78
C GLY A 100 -8.47 -38.85 13.17
N HIS A 101 -7.94 -39.48 14.21
CA HIS A 101 -7.93 -38.93 15.57
C HIS A 101 -6.93 -37.77 15.70
N LEU A 102 -5.79 -37.89 15.02
CA LEU A 102 -4.77 -36.83 14.92
C LEU A 102 -5.34 -35.60 14.20
N GLY A 103 -6.11 -35.80 13.13
CA GLY A 103 -6.81 -34.72 12.43
C GLY A 103 -7.87 -34.02 13.28
N LYS A 104 -8.67 -34.77 14.06
CA LYS A 104 -9.66 -34.20 14.99
C LYS A 104 -9.00 -33.36 16.10
N MET A 105 -7.86 -33.81 16.62
CA MET A 105 -7.09 -33.06 17.60
C MET A 105 -6.55 -31.75 17.01
N LEU A 106 -5.90 -31.81 15.84
CA LEU A 106 -5.41 -30.61 15.15
C LEU A 106 -6.54 -29.63 14.81
N PHE A 107 -7.72 -30.13 14.43
CA PHE A 107 -8.89 -29.29 14.19
C PHE A 107 -9.27 -28.49 15.43
N LEU A 108 -9.34 -29.16 16.59
CA LEU A 108 -9.73 -28.49 17.82
C LEU A 108 -8.69 -27.47 18.28
N GLU A 109 -7.40 -27.77 18.12
CA GLU A 109 -6.32 -26.82 18.36
C GLU A 109 -6.38 -25.61 17.41
N SER A 110 -6.63 -25.85 16.12
CA SER A 110 -6.82 -24.79 15.13
C SER A 110 -8.01 -23.90 15.48
N VAL A 111 -9.15 -24.48 15.86
CA VAL A 111 -10.34 -23.69 16.26
C VAL A 111 -10.04 -22.82 17.47
N ILE A 112 -9.41 -23.37 18.52
CA ILE A 112 -9.05 -22.60 19.72
C ILE A 112 -8.08 -21.47 19.38
N THR A 113 -7.05 -21.76 18.60
CA THR A 113 -6.05 -20.73 18.23
C THR A 113 -6.60 -19.67 17.30
N THR A 114 -7.48 -20.02 16.36
CA THR A 114 -8.19 -19.08 15.49
C THR A 114 -9.08 -18.16 16.30
N ALA A 115 -9.91 -18.72 17.19
CA ALA A 115 -10.79 -17.93 18.06
C ALA A 115 -9.97 -16.97 18.94
N ALA A 116 -8.92 -17.47 19.59
CA ALA A 116 -8.04 -16.65 20.42
C ALA A 116 -7.34 -15.53 19.61
N SER A 117 -6.91 -15.81 18.39
CA SER A 117 -6.22 -14.83 17.53
C SER A 117 -7.18 -13.75 17.00
N ILE A 118 -8.38 -14.13 16.55
CA ILE A 118 -9.37 -13.18 16.02
C ILE A 118 -9.90 -12.30 17.17
N ILE A 119 -10.34 -12.91 18.27
CA ILE A 119 -10.87 -12.17 19.42
C ILE A 119 -9.78 -11.28 20.02
N GLY A 120 -8.59 -11.84 20.28
CA GLY A 120 -7.47 -11.08 20.82
C GLY A 120 -7.04 -9.94 19.90
N GLY A 121 -6.99 -10.18 18.59
CA GLY A 121 -6.63 -9.17 17.61
C GLY A 121 -7.65 -8.04 17.47
N ILE A 122 -8.96 -8.36 17.47
CA ILE A 122 -10.01 -7.34 17.43
C ILE A 122 -10.02 -6.52 18.73
N LEU A 123 -9.92 -7.16 19.90
CA LEU A 123 -9.86 -6.47 21.19
C LEU A 123 -8.63 -5.56 21.28
N ALA A 124 -7.46 -6.07 20.90
CA ALA A 124 -6.24 -5.26 20.80
C ALA A 124 -6.40 -4.14 19.77
N GLY A 125 -7.11 -4.38 18.66
CA GLY A 125 -7.36 -3.40 17.62
C GLY A 125 -8.32 -2.30 18.05
N ILE A 126 -9.30 -2.60 18.89
CA ILE A 126 -10.18 -1.59 19.50
C ILE A 126 -9.38 -0.72 20.47
N LEU A 127 -8.56 -1.36 21.32
CA LEU A 127 -7.80 -0.65 22.35
C LEU A 127 -6.65 0.19 21.77
N LEU A 128 -5.80 -0.41 20.95
CA LEU A 128 -4.66 0.25 20.32
C LEU A 128 -5.10 1.10 19.12
N GLY A 129 -6.17 0.75 18.42
CA GLY A 129 -6.72 1.57 17.35
C GLY A 129 -7.21 2.92 17.85
N LYS A 130 -7.76 3.00 19.07
CA LYS A 130 -8.07 4.27 19.73
C LYS A 130 -6.82 5.12 19.94
N LEU A 131 -5.71 4.50 20.35
CA LEU A 131 -4.43 5.19 20.55
C LEU A 131 -3.89 5.73 19.20
N VAL A 132 -3.86 4.90 18.16
CA VAL A 132 -3.45 5.32 16.80
C VAL A 132 -4.30 6.48 16.30
N TYR A 133 -5.60 6.43 16.54
CA TYR A 133 -6.53 7.50 16.17
C TYR A 133 -6.25 8.81 16.92
N LEU A 134 -5.97 8.76 18.22
CA LEU A 134 -5.61 9.96 19.00
C LEU A 134 -4.29 10.57 18.54
N ILE A 135 -3.30 9.74 18.21
CA ILE A 135 -2.04 10.22 17.60
C ILE A 135 -2.33 10.92 16.28
N LEU A 136 -3.17 10.32 15.42
CA LEU A 136 -3.56 10.91 14.14
C LEU A 136 -4.22 12.28 14.33
N LEU A 137 -5.18 12.41 15.23
CA LEU A 137 -5.84 13.70 15.52
C LEU A 137 -4.85 14.76 16.00
N LYS A 138 -3.89 14.36 16.86
CA LYS A 138 -2.85 15.27 17.36
C LYS A 138 -1.96 15.75 16.23
N ILE A 139 -1.56 14.87 15.31
CA ILE A 139 -0.74 15.22 14.14
C ILE A 139 -1.51 16.15 13.17
N LEU A 140 -2.80 15.89 12.97
CA LEU A 140 -3.65 16.68 12.07
C LEU A 140 -4.11 18.02 12.68
N HIS A 141 -3.79 18.31 13.94
CA HIS A 141 -4.29 19.48 14.68
C HIS A 141 -5.82 19.65 14.64
N MET A 142 -6.56 18.56 14.44
CA MET A 142 -8.02 18.56 14.41
C MET A 142 -8.53 18.49 15.86
N GLY A 143 -8.96 19.63 16.39
CA GLY A 143 -9.37 19.77 17.78
C GLY A 143 -10.61 18.95 18.13
N GLY A 144 -10.43 17.71 18.60
CA GLY A 144 -11.37 16.90 19.39
C GLY A 144 -12.76 16.57 18.80
N LYS A 145 -13.16 17.18 17.68
CA LYS A 145 -14.52 17.10 17.11
C LYS A 145 -14.81 15.80 16.37
N ILE A 146 -13.84 14.89 16.29
CA ILE A 146 -13.97 13.64 15.52
C ILE A 146 -14.03 12.46 16.48
N GLU A 147 -15.20 11.83 16.56
CA GLU A 147 -15.42 10.66 17.41
C GLU A 147 -14.75 9.39 16.85
N TYR A 148 -14.02 8.68 17.69
CA TYR A 148 -13.58 7.32 17.36
C TYR A 148 -14.80 6.40 17.33
N ARG A 149 -15.17 5.94 16.14
CA ARG A 149 -16.26 4.98 15.95
C ARG A 149 -15.70 3.60 15.60
N ILE A 150 -16.24 2.59 16.27
CA ILE A 150 -15.97 1.19 15.96
C ILE A 150 -16.99 0.77 14.91
N SER A 151 -16.51 0.46 13.70
CA SER A 151 -17.32 -0.03 12.61
C SER A 151 -17.63 -1.52 12.81
N LEU A 152 -18.91 -1.84 13.01
CA LEU A 152 -19.40 -3.23 13.02
C LEU A 152 -19.06 -3.96 11.70
N ALA A 153 -19.06 -3.23 10.58
CA ALA A 153 -18.64 -3.78 9.30
C ALA A 153 -17.15 -4.19 9.31
N SER A 154 -16.29 -3.45 10.02
CA SER A 154 -14.86 -3.79 10.14
C SER A 154 -14.62 -5.03 10.98
N ILE A 155 -15.41 -5.21 12.05
CA ILE A 155 -15.42 -6.45 12.84
C ILE A 155 -15.81 -7.62 11.92
N GLY A 156 -16.93 -7.50 11.20
CA GLY A 156 -17.43 -8.54 10.30
C GLY A 156 -16.44 -8.91 9.19
N MET A 157 -15.90 -7.93 8.48
CA MET A 157 -14.92 -8.17 7.40
C MET A 157 -13.63 -8.79 7.93
N THR A 158 -13.14 -8.33 9.09
CA THR A 158 -11.96 -8.92 9.74
C THR A 158 -12.21 -10.39 10.09
N THR A 159 -13.34 -10.71 10.71
CA THR A 159 -13.71 -12.08 11.05
C THR A 159 -13.84 -12.97 9.80
N ILE A 160 -14.47 -12.47 8.73
CA ILE A 160 -14.63 -13.22 7.48
C ILE A 160 -13.28 -13.51 6.84
N PHE A 161 -12.44 -12.48 6.64
CA PHE A 161 -11.16 -12.65 5.96
C PHE A 161 -10.19 -13.51 6.76
N PHE A 162 -9.99 -13.24 8.04
CA PHE A 162 -9.09 -14.06 8.86
C PHE A 162 -9.66 -15.45 9.10
N GLY A 163 -10.98 -15.59 9.26
CA GLY A 163 -11.64 -16.90 9.30
C GLY A 163 -11.33 -17.73 8.05
N ALA A 164 -11.47 -17.15 6.85
CA ALA A 164 -11.10 -17.80 5.60
C ALA A 164 -9.61 -18.16 5.55
N ILE A 165 -8.72 -17.27 5.98
CA ILE A 165 -7.27 -17.55 6.02
C ILE A 165 -6.96 -18.72 6.94
N PHE A 166 -7.53 -18.75 8.15
CA PHE A 166 -7.31 -19.85 9.09
C PHE A 166 -7.91 -21.17 8.60
N ILE A 167 -9.05 -21.14 7.91
CA ILE A 167 -9.61 -22.33 7.25
C ILE A 167 -8.66 -22.86 6.18
N LEU A 168 -8.10 -21.98 5.33
CA LEU A 168 -7.12 -22.38 4.32
C LEU A 168 -5.85 -22.96 4.95
N ILE A 169 -5.36 -22.36 6.03
CA ILE A 169 -4.22 -22.86 6.81
C ILE A 169 -4.52 -24.24 7.40
N PHE A 170 -5.72 -24.43 7.95
CA PHE A 170 -6.15 -25.70 8.52
C PHE A 170 -6.24 -26.79 7.43
N LEU A 171 -6.85 -26.50 6.29
CA LEU A 171 -6.91 -27.42 5.14
C LEU A 171 -5.50 -27.80 4.65
N TYR A 172 -4.60 -26.82 4.57
CA TYR A 172 -3.20 -27.07 4.24
C TYR A 172 -2.51 -28.00 5.25
N ASN A 173 -2.74 -27.81 6.54
CA ASN A 173 -2.22 -28.68 7.60
C ASN A 173 -2.75 -30.11 7.47
N LEU A 174 -4.04 -30.30 7.20
CA LEU A 174 -4.64 -31.62 6.99
C LEU A 174 -4.04 -32.32 5.77
N LEU A 175 -3.89 -31.63 4.66
CA LEU A 175 -3.27 -32.15 3.44
C LEU A 175 -1.82 -32.58 3.69
N GLN A 176 -1.03 -31.72 4.34
CA GLN A 176 0.35 -32.01 4.68
C GLN A 176 0.45 -33.25 5.58
N MET A 177 -0.46 -33.39 6.55
CA MET A 177 -0.48 -34.54 7.45
C MET A 177 -0.88 -35.84 6.73
N LYS A 178 -1.84 -35.81 5.81
CA LYS A 178 -2.27 -36.99 5.03
C LYS A 178 -1.15 -37.51 4.12
N LEU A 179 -0.36 -36.60 3.55
CA LEU A 179 0.74 -36.88 2.62
C LEU A 179 2.06 -37.23 3.33
N SER A 180 2.18 -36.98 4.63
CA SER A 180 3.42 -37.24 5.38
C SER A 180 3.52 -38.70 5.80
N ASN A 181 4.59 -39.38 5.40
CA ASN A 181 4.87 -40.73 5.87
C ASN A 181 5.32 -40.72 7.35
N PRO A 182 4.84 -41.65 8.20
CA PRO A 182 5.20 -41.72 9.62
C PRO A 182 6.72 -41.74 9.87
N ILE A 183 7.43 -42.49 9.02
CA ILE A 183 8.89 -42.65 9.07
C ILE A 183 9.62 -41.36 8.66
N GLU A 184 9.08 -40.59 7.71
CA GLU A 184 9.61 -39.26 7.34
C GLU A 184 9.31 -38.19 8.40
N LEU A 185 8.18 -38.31 9.13
CA LEU A 185 7.86 -37.44 10.26
C LEU A 185 8.86 -37.62 11.42
N LEU A 186 9.26 -38.86 11.70
CA LEU A 186 10.22 -39.21 12.76
C LEU A 186 11.67 -38.90 12.37
N ARG A 187 12.04 -39.14 11.11
CA ARG A 187 13.33 -38.77 10.55
C ARG A 187 13.41 -37.33 10.06
N GLY A 188 12.37 -36.51 10.23
CA GLY A 188 12.27 -35.15 9.69
C GLY A 188 13.33 -34.15 10.19
N GLY A 189 14.12 -34.52 11.21
CA GLY A 189 15.33 -33.81 11.64
C GLY A 189 16.65 -34.41 11.15
N ASN A 190 16.68 -35.66 10.67
CA ASN A 190 17.88 -36.44 10.34
C ASN A 190 17.96 -36.91 8.87
N THR A 191 16.89 -36.84 8.07
CA THR A 191 17.00 -37.00 6.60
C THR A 191 17.58 -35.72 6.02
N GLY A 192 18.84 -35.77 5.56
CA GLY A 192 19.45 -34.68 4.80
C GLY A 192 18.47 -34.19 3.73
N GLU A 193 18.11 -32.91 3.79
CA GLU A 193 17.15 -32.35 2.85
C GLU A 193 17.67 -32.54 1.44
N ARG A 194 16.88 -33.20 0.57
CA ARG A 194 17.27 -33.41 -0.84
C ARG A 194 17.69 -32.09 -1.48
N GLU A 195 18.74 -32.12 -2.31
CA GLU A 195 19.22 -30.90 -2.99
C GLU A 195 18.04 -30.21 -3.70
N PRO A 196 17.80 -28.90 -3.45
CA PRO A 196 16.70 -28.19 -4.09
C PRO A 196 16.91 -28.16 -5.60
N LYS A 197 15.92 -28.58 -6.39
CA LYS A 197 15.94 -28.40 -7.85
C LYS A 197 15.91 -26.90 -8.16
N THR A 198 16.77 -26.46 -9.08
CA THR A 198 16.79 -25.06 -9.51
C THR A 198 15.54 -24.76 -10.32
N LYS A 199 14.68 -23.86 -9.82
CA LYS A 199 13.49 -23.41 -10.56
C LYS A 199 13.81 -22.14 -11.35
N TRP A 200 14.56 -22.27 -12.44
CA TRP A 200 15.01 -21.13 -13.26
C TRP A 200 13.89 -20.20 -13.72
N ILE A 201 12.74 -20.76 -14.11
CA ILE A 201 11.55 -19.98 -14.49
C ILE A 201 11.12 -19.05 -13.35
N MET A 202 11.09 -19.56 -12.13
CA MET A 202 10.69 -18.80 -10.94
C MET A 202 11.70 -17.70 -10.60
N THR A 203 13.00 -17.93 -10.86
CA THR A 203 14.04 -16.90 -10.74
C THR A 203 13.82 -15.77 -11.75
N ILE A 204 13.55 -16.10 -13.02
CA ILE A 204 13.32 -15.11 -14.09
C ILE A 204 12.08 -14.28 -13.77
N ILE A 205 10.99 -14.92 -13.36
CA ILE A 205 9.76 -14.23 -12.90
C ILE A 205 10.09 -13.28 -11.75
N GLY A 206 10.91 -13.72 -10.77
CA GLY A 206 11.30 -12.87 -9.65
C GLY A 206 12.05 -11.60 -10.07
N ILE A 207 13.00 -11.74 -10.99
CA ILE A 207 13.77 -10.61 -11.55
C ILE A 207 12.84 -9.67 -12.33
N LEU A 208 11.99 -10.21 -13.21
CA LEU A 208 11.07 -9.42 -14.03
C LEU A 208 10.03 -8.68 -13.17
N CYS A 209 9.50 -9.31 -12.13
CA CYS A 209 8.57 -8.65 -11.21
C CYS A 209 9.24 -7.48 -10.45
N LEU A 210 10.48 -7.64 -10.00
CA LEU A 210 11.20 -6.53 -9.34
C LEU A 210 11.55 -5.41 -10.30
N ALA A 211 12.06 -5.76 -11.49
CA ALA A 211 12.37 -4.80 -12.54
C ALA A 211 11.11 -4.05 -12.99
N GLY A 212 9.99 -4.75 -13.15
CA GLY A 212 8.69 -4.17 -13.48
C GLY A 212 8.19 -3.21 -12.40
N GLY A 213 8.28 -3.60 -11.12
CA GLY A 213 7.90 -2.74 -10.01
C GLY A 213 8.70 -1.43 -9.97
N TYR A 214 10.02 -1.53 -10.14
CA TYR A 214 10.90 -0.36 -10.22
C TYR A 214 10.63 0.50 -11.46
N SER A 215 10.39 -0.12 -12.60
CA SER A 215 10.09 0.60 -13.85
C SER A 215 8.79 1.38 -13.73
N ILE A 216 7.75 0.80 -13.13
CA ILE A 216 6.48 1.49 -12.86
C ILE A 216 6.72 2.70 -11.96
N ALA A 217 7.54 2.57 -10.93
CA ALA A 217 7.87 3.67 -10.02
C ALA A 217 8.60 4.83 -10.72
N LEU A 218 9.49 4.54 -11.68
CA LEU A 218 10.28 5.56 -12.39
C LEU A 218 9.52 6.23 -13.55
N ILE A 219 8.62 5.51 -14.22
CA ILE A 219 7.91 6.00 -15.42
C ILE A 219 6.67 6.82 -15.04
N THR A 220 6.10 6.59 -13.86
CA THR A 220 4.82 7.20 -13.50
C THR A 220 4.98 8.67 -13.10
N LYS A 221 4.51 9.58 -13.96
CA LYS A 221 4.57 11.04 -13.76
C LYS A 221 3.28 11.65 -13.24
N GLU A 222 2.14 11.03 -13.55
CA GLU A 222 0.81 11.54 -13.19
C GLU A 222 0.43 11.18 -11.74
N PRO A 223 0.18 12.15 -10.83
CA PRO A 223 -0.05 11.88 -9.41
C PRO A 223 -1.27 10.99 -9.12
N MET A 224 -2.36 11.17 -9.87
CA MET A 224 -3.59 10.38 -9.66
C MET A 224 -3.43 8.94 -10.16
N ALA A 225 -2.78 8.73 -11.31
CA ALA A 225 -2.44 7.40 -11.79
C ALA A 225 -1.35 6.73 -10.93
N ALA A 226 -0.49 7.52 -10.27
CA ALA A 226 0.54 7.03 -9.36
C ALA A 226 -0.03 6.27 -8.17
N LEU A 227 -1.19 6.69 -7.64
CA LEU A 227 -1.83 6.00 -6.53
C LEU A 227 -2.09 4.53 -6.87
N GLY A 228 -2.82 4.24 -7.95
CA GLY A 228 -3.12 2.85 -8.35
C GLY A 228 -1.87 2.06 -8.78
N LYS A 229 -0.98 2.69 -9.56
CA LYS A 229 0.24 2.05 -10.07
C LYS A 229 1.23 1.70 -8.97
N PHE A 230 1.31 2.52 -7.91
CA PHE A 230 2.13 2.24 -6.73
C PHE A 230 1.75 0.92 -6.07
N PHE A 231 0.45 0.64 -5.89
CA PHE A 231 0.02 -0.61 -5.28
C PHE A 231 0.32 -1.84 -6.14
N ILE A 232 0.18 -1.72 -7.47
CA ILE A 232 0.61 -2.77 -8.40
C ILE A 232 2.12 -3.02 -8.25
N ALA A 233 2.92 -1.97 -8.16
CA ALA A 233 4.37 -2.09 -7.94
C ALA A 233 4.69 -2.78 -6.60
N VAL A 234 3.99 -2.44 -5.50
CA VAL A 234 4.16 -3.10 -4.20
C VAL A 234 3.87 -4.61 -4.30
N ILE A 235 2.79 -5.00 -4.96
CA ILE A 235 2.46 -6.44 -5.15
C ILE A 235 3.55 -7.13 -5.98
N LEU A 236 4.03 -6.50 -7.06
CA LEU A 236 5.12 -7.01 -7.88
C LEU A 236 6.41 -7.20 -7.07
N VAL A 237 6.74 -6.24 -6.20
CA VAL A 237 7.91 -6.31 -5.31
C VAL A 237 7.77 -7.44 -4.28
N ILE A 238 6.58 -7.64 -3.71
CA ILE A 238 6.31 -8.76 -2.79
C ILE A 238 6.54 -10.10 -3.51
N ILE A 239 5.87 -10.30 -4.65
CA ILE A 239 6.00 -11.54 -5.45
C ILE A 239 7.45 -11.76 -5.89
N GLY A 240 8.10 -10.71 -6.38
CA GLY A 240 9.49 -10.76 -6.84
C GLY A 240 10.47 -11.12 -5.73
N THR A 241 10.31 -10.53 -4.54
CA THR A 241 11.12 -10.84 -3.36
C THR A 241 10.99 -12.32 -2.97
N TYR A 242 9.76 -12.85 -2.88
CA TYR A 242 9.55 -14.27 -2.58
C TYR A 242 10.15 -15.20 -3.63
N ALA A 243 9.95 -14.91 -4.91
CA ALA A 243 10.50 -15.69 -6.00
C ALA A 243 12.03 -15.69 -6.00
N LEU A 244 12.66 -14.54 -5.73
CA LEU A 244 14.11 -14.45 -5.60
C LEU A 244 14.63 -15.21 -4.38
N PHE A 245 14.03 -15.06 -3.20
CA PHE A 245 14.50 -15.80 -2.03
C PHE A 245 14.28 -17.31 -2.16
N MET A 246 13.16 -17.76 -2.73
CA MET A 246 12.86 -19.19 -2.86
C MET A 246 13.61 -19.89 -4.00
N ALA A 247 13.83 -19.21 -5.13
CA ALA A 247 14.42 -19.82 -6.32
C ALA A 247 15.71 -19.12 -6.77
N GLY A 248 15.71 -17.78 -6.79
CA GLY A 248 16.85 -16.98 -7.26
C GLY A 248 18.11 -17.16 -6.41
N SER A 249 17.97 -17.19 -5.09
CA SER A 249 19.07 -17.36 -4.15
C SER A 249 19.73 -18.73 -4.29
N ILE A 250 18.93 -19.79 -4.46
CA ILE A 250 19.39 -21.16 -4.71
C ILE A 250 20.06 -21.26 -6.09
N ALA A 251 19.48 -20.62 -7.12
CA ALA A 251 20.06 -20.56 -8.45
C ALA A 251 21.42 -19.85 -8.44
N PHE A 252 21.52 -18.72 -7.74
CA PHE A 252 22.76 -17.98 -7.55
C PHE A 252 23.82 -18.82 -6.85
N LEU A 253 23.49 -19.47 -5.73
CA LEU A 253 24.42 -20.35 -5.02
C LEU A 253 24.89 -21.54 -5.88
N LYS A 254 24.02 -22.11 -6.72
CA LYS A 254 24.41 -23.16 -7.67
C LYS A 254 25.28 -22.66 -8.82
N MET A 255 25.05 -21.43 -9.30
CA MET A 255 25.94 -20.77 -10.25
C MET A 255 27.33 -20.59 -9.66
N LEU A 256 27.42 -20.18 -8.38
CA LEU A 256 28.70 -20.09 -7.66
C LEU A 256 29.37 -21.46 -7.50
N ARG A 257 28.57 -22.51 -7.24
CA ARG A 257 29.07 -23.90 -7.17
C ARG A 257 29.66 -24.37 -8.51
N ASN A 258 29.03 -24.03 -9.64
CA ASN A 258 29.50 -24.44 -10.96
C ASN A 258 30.79 -23.73 -11.39
N LYS A 259 31.14 -22.59 -10.77
CA LYS A 259 32.37 -21.85 -11.07
C LYS A 259 33.57 -22.46 -10.32
N LYS A 260 34.28 -23.39 -10.97
CA LYS A 260 35.40 -24.15 -10.38
C LYS A 260 36.45 -23.27 -9.67
N SER A 261 36.82 -22.13 -10.27
CA SER A 261 37.78 -21.16 -9.70
C SER A 261 37.35 -20.56 -8.35
N TYR A 262 36.05 -20.46 -8.08
CA TYR A 262 35.50 -19.93 -6.84
C TYR A 262 35.20 -21.04 -5.83
N TYR A 263 34.59 -22.13 -6.28
CA TYR A 263 34.07 -23.18 -5.40
C TYR A 263 35.16 -24.03 -4.72
N TYR A 264 36.26 -24.35 -5.41
CA TYR A 264 37.29 -25.26 -4.89
C TYR A 264 38.27 -24.63 -3.89
N LYS A 265 38.07 -23.36 -3.51
CA LYS A 265 38.80 -22.77 -2.36
C LYS A 265 38.18 -23.28 -1.06
N THR A 266 38.99 -23.76 -0.13
CA THR A 266 38.58 -24.39 1.15
C THR A 266 37.56 -23.57 1.95
N ARG A 267 37.67 -22.24 1.94
CA ARG A 267 36.72 -21.32 2.60
C ARG A 267 35.35 -21.21 1.89
N HIS A 268 35.31 -21.34 0.56
CA HIS A 268 34.10 -21.14 -0.23
C HIS A 268 33.30 -22.43 -0.40
N PHE A 269 33.97 -23.58 -0.48
CA PHE A 269 33.35 -24.89 -0.64
C PHE A 269 32.32 -25.19 0.45
N THR A 270 32.73 -25.09 1.72
CA THR A 270 31.89 -25.39 2.89
C THR A 270 30.74 -24.39 3.03
N ALA A 271 31.00 -23.11 2.76
CA ALA A 271 30.02 -22.05 2.83
C ALA A 271 28.92 -22.20 1.75
N VAL A 272 29.30 -22.39 0.48
CA VAL A 272 28.35 -22.52 -0.64
C VAL A 272 27.49 -23.77 -0.50
N SER A 273 28.10 -24.92 -0.20
CA SER A 273 27.37 -26.18 -0.04
C SER A 273 26.43 -26.15 1.17
N GLY A 274 26.86 -25.61 2.32
CA GLY A 274 26.01 -25.45 3.49
C GLY A 274 24.86 -24.45 3.27
N MET A 275 25.12 -23.34 2.58
CA MET A 275 24.11 -22.31 2.33
C MET A 275 22.99 -22.77 1.40
N ILE A 276 23.25 -23.63 0.40
CA ILE A 276 22.21 -24.14 -0.49
C ILE A 276 21.10 -24.85 0.29
N TYR A 277 21.46 -25.68 1.27
CA TYR A 277 20.49 -26.37 2.13
C TYR A 277 19.83 -25.42 3.13
N ARG A 278 20.58 -24.51 3.75
CA ARG A 278 20.02 -23.52 4.69
C ARG A 278 19.04 -22.55 4.01
N MET A 279 19.29 -22.17 2.76
CA MET A 279 18.39 -21.35 1.97
C MET A 279 17.10 -22.09 1.63
N LYS A 280 17.16 -23.37 1.26
CA LYS A 280 15.95 -24.18 1.07
C LYS A 280 15.08 -24.20 2.33
N GLN A 281 15.70 -24.29 3.51
CA GLN A 281 14.98 -24.34 4.79
C GLN A 281 14.35 -23.03 5.21
N ASN A 282 15.05 -21.91 4.97
CA ASN A 282 14.76 -20.64 5.63
C ASN A 282 14.46 -19.49 4.65
N ALA A 283 14.47 -19.73 3.33
CA ALA A 283 14.22 -18.71 2.31
C ALA A 283 12.92 -17.92 2.54
N VAL A 284 11.83 -18.60 2.88
CA VAL A 284 10.53 -17.94 3.13
C VAL A 284 10.61 -17.01 4.34
N GLY A 285 11.34 -17.40 5.39
CA GLY A 285 11.55 -16.55 6.56
C GLY A 285 12.39 -15.32 6.24
N LEU A 286 13.47 -15.50 5.47
CA LEU A 286 14.31 -14.38 5.02
C LEU A 286 13.52 -13.40 4.12
N ALA A 287 12.65 -13.92 3.24
CA ALA A 287 11.77 -13.10 2.42
C ALA A 287 10.81 -12.26 3.29
N ASN A 288 10.20 -12.85 4.32
CA ASN A 288 9.34 -12.12 5.27
C ASN A 288 10.08 -10.99 5.97
N ILE A 289 11.30 -11.27 6.46
CA ILE A 289 12.13 -10.27 7.13
C ILE A 289 12.48 -9.14 6.15
N CYS A 290 12.87 -9.49 4.92
CA CYS A 290 13.19 -8.50 3.89
C CYS A 290 11.99 -7.62 3.55
N ILE A 291 10.80 -8.19 3.34
CA ILE A 291 9.57 -7.44 3.06
C ILE A 291 9.18 -6.55 4.23
N LEU A 292 9.30 -7.04 5.47
CA LEU A 292 9.02 -6.22 6.65
C LEU A 292 9.96 -5.02 6.73
N SER A 293 11.26 -5.24 6.52
CA SER A 293 12.27 -4.17 6.50
C SER A 293 12.03 -3.17 5.37
N THR A 294 11.68 -3.64 4.17
CA THR A 294 11.39 -2.73 3.04
C THR A 294 10.11 -1.94 3.28
N MET A 295 9.07 -2.53 3.87
CA MET A 295 7.84 -1.80 4.24
C MET A 295 8.13 -0.68 5.24
N VAL A 296 8.95 -0.93 6.26
CA VAL A 296 9.37 0.10 7.22
C VAL A 296 10.14 1.21 6.52
N LEU A 297 11.12 0.87 5.67
CA LEU A 297 11.89 1.86 4.91
C LEU A 297 11.01 2.69 3.99
N VAL A 298 10.11 2.06 3.23
CA VAL A 298 9.18 2.75 2.32
C VAL A 298 8.28 3.70 3.11
N MET A 299 7.77 3.29 4.27
CA MET A 299 6.91 4.14 5.11
C MET A 299 7.66 5.37 5.64
N VAL A 300 8.89 5.18 6.14
CA VAL A 300 9.73 6.29 6.64
C VAL A 300 10.12 7.22 5.49
N SER A 301 10.64 6.68 4.38
CA SER A 301 11.03 7.47 3.21
C SER A 301 9.84 8.24 2.63
N MET A 302 8.68 7.61 2.46
CA MET A 302 7.47 8.27 1.96
C MET A 302 7.04 9.42 2.89
N THR A 303 7.05 9.19 4.20
CA THR A 303 6.67 10.22 5.18
C THR A 303 7.62 11.42 5.12
N VAL A 304 8.94 11.18 5.09
CA VAL A 304 9.94 12.23 5.01
C VAL A 304 9.85 13.00 3.69
N SER A 305 9.69 12.29 2.56
CA SER A 305 9.57 12.92 1.25
C SER A 305 8.30 13.75 1.11
N LEU A 306 7.15 13.26 1.61
CA LEU A 306 5.89 14.01 1.60
C LEU A 306 5.96 15.23 2.51
N TYR A 307 6.57 15.09 3.70
CA TYR A 307 6.74 16.21 4.62
C TYR A 307 7.67 17.28 4.04
N GLY A 308 8.81 16.89 3.47
CA GLY A 308 9.73 17.81 2.81
C GLY A 308 9.10 18.53 1.60
N GLY A 309 8.27 17.82 0.83
CA GLY A 309 7.55 18.39 -0.33
C GLY A 309 6.38 19.31 0.02
N LEU A 310 5.98 19.41 1.31
CA LEU A 310 4.84 20.25 1.71
C LEU A 310 5.10 21.74 1.43
N ASN A 311 6.32 22.22 1.66
CA ASN A 311 6.69 23.61 1.37
C ASN A 311 6.63 23.91 -0.13
N ASP A 312 7.12 23.00 -0.98
CA ASP A 312 7.03 23.14 -2.43
C ASP A 312 5.56 23.22 -2.89
N VAL A 313 4.68 22.41 -2.28
CA VAL A 313 3.24 22.45 -2.55
C VAL A 313 2.64 23.80 -2.13
N ILE A 314 2.99 24.32 -0.95
CA ILE A 314 2.49 25.61 -0.47
C ILE A 314 2.94 26.73 -1.42
N VAL A 315 4.24 26.81 -1.73
CA VAL A 315 4.79 27.85 -2.61
C VAL A 315 4.21 27.75 -4.02
N THR A 316 4.02 26.54 -4.54
CA THR A 316 3.51 26.34 -5.91
C THR A 316 2.00 26.58 -6.02
N ARG A 317 1.21 26.21 -5.00
CA ARG A 317 -0.26 26.36 -5.01
C ARG A 317 -0.73 27.71 -4.50
N PHE A 318 0.00 28.29 -3.57
CA PHE A 318 -0.30 29.59 -2.96
C PHE A 318 0.89 30.53 -3.16
N PRO A 319 1.16 30.94 -4.42
CA PRO A 319 2.29 31.83 -4.73
C PRO A 319 2.09 33.26 -4.20
N TYR A 320 0.87 33.59 -3.76
CA TYR A 320 0.51 34.90 -3.21
C TYR A 320 0.08 34.76 -1.74
N GLU A 321 0.43 35.74 -0.92
CA GLU A 321 0.07 35.80 0.50
C GLU A 321 -1.44 35.91 0.73
N ALA A 322 -2.15 36.54 -0.22
CA ALA A 322 -3.59 36.65 -0.22
C ALA A 322 -4.14 36.46 -1.63
N GLN A 323 -5.21 35.67 -1.75
CA GLN A 323 -5.98 35.51 -2.99
C GLN A 323 -7.45 35.75 -2.69
N ILE A 324 -8.07 36.62 -3.48
CA ILE A 324 -9.50 36.89 -3.43
C ILE A 324 -10.09 36.40 -4.75
N THR A 325 -11.13 35.58 -4.69
CA THR A 325 -11.83 35.08 -5.87
C THR A 325 -13.31 35.28 -5.66
N SER A 326 -13.94 35.92 -6.64
CA SER A 326 -15.39 36.12 -6.66
C SER A 326 -15.94 35.67 -8.01
N SER A 327 -17.19 35.24 -8.06
CA SER A 327 -17.83 34.69 -9.25
C SER A 327 -19.17 35.34 -9.47
N GLY A 328 -19.46 35.76 -10.71
CA GLY A 328 -20.74 36.37 -11.08
C GLY A 328 -20.94 37.80 -10.57
N ILE A 329 -19.88 38.50 -10.21
CA ILE A 329 -19.97 39.87 -9.68
C ILE A 329 -20.15 40.92 -10.77
N ASN A 330 -20.83 42.01 -10.40
CA ASN A 330 -20.93 43.21 -11.23
C ASN A 330 -19.85 44.25 -10.87
N GLN A 331 -19.74 45.30 -11.68
CA GLN A 331 -18.73 46.35 -11.50
C GLN A 331 -18.87 47.14 -10.19
N LYS A 332 -20.08 47.24 -9.62
CA LYS A 332 -20.30 47.88 -8.31
C LYS A 332 -19.75 47.04 -7.17
N GLU A 333 -20.00 45.73 -7.20
CA GLU A 333 -19.52 44.77 -6.21
C GLU A 333 -17.99 44.65 -6.26
N GLU A 334 -17.39 44.75 -7.45
CA GLU A 334 -15.93 44.82 -7.59
C GLU A 334 -15.35 46.04 -6.86
N GLY A 335 -15.96 47.22 -7.03
CA GLY A 335 -15.54 48.43 -6.32
C GLY A 335 -15.66 48.32 -4.80
N GLN A 336 -16.70 47.63 -4.30
CA GLN A 336 -16.86 47.36 -2.87
C GLN A 336 -15.75 46.43 -2.33
N ILE A 337 -15.36 45.40 -3.09
CA ILE A 337 -14.25 44.52 -2.73
C ILE A 337 -12.95 45.32 -2.62
N GLU A 338 -12.70 46.24 -3.55
CA GLU A 338 -11.50 47.10 -3.52
C GLU A 338 -11.49 48.02 -2.29
N GLU A 339 -12.63 48.59 -1.92
CA GLU A 339 -12.77 49.41 -0.72
C GLU A 339 -12.52 48.59 0.56
N ILE A 340 -13.05 47.36 0.63
CA ILE A 340 -12.80 46.43 1.75
C ILE A 340 -11.31 46.13 1.87
N ILE A 341 -10.63 45.82 0.76
CA ILE A 341 -9.18 45.55 0.74
C ILE A 341 -8.41 46.77 1.25
N LYS A 342 -8.76 47.98 0.78
CA LYS A 342 -8.11 49.23 1.19
C LYS A 342 -8.32 49.55 2.67
N ASN A 343 -9.51 49.28 3.20
CA ASN A 343 -9.82 49.46 4.62
C ASN A 343 -9.08 48.44 5.49
N MET A 344 -9.00 47.18 5.07
CA MET A 344 -8.29 46.12 5.78
C MET A 344 -6.76 46.35 5.82
N THR A 345 -6.17 46.77 4.71
CA THR A 345 -4.74 47.09 4.61
C THR A 345 -4.38 48.30 5.49
N LYS A 346 -5.19 49.36 5.45
CA LYS A 346 -5.06 50.49 6.39
C LYS A 346 -5.17 50.06 7.85
N LYS A 347 -6.18 49.26 8.20
CA LYS A 347 -6.41 48.79 9.57
C LYS A 347 -5.26 47.95 10.11
N ASN A 348 -4.64 47.13 9.27
CA ASN A 348 -3.55 46.24 9.66
C ASN A 348 -2.15 46.87 9.43
N HIS A 349 -2.08 48.14 9.04
CA HIS A 349 -0.83 48.85 8.72
C HIS A 349 0.03 48.11 7.67
N THR A 350 -0.60 47.45 6.70
CA THR A 350 0.08 46.76 5.60
C THR A 350 -0.11 47.51 4.29
N MET A 351 0.90 47.45 3.41
CA MET A 351 0.82 48.03 2.05
C MET A 351 0.96 46.92 1.01
N PRO A 352 0.08 46.85 0.00
CA PRO A 352 0.25 45.92 -1.12
C PRO A 352 1.52 46.27 -1.90
N THR A 353 2.42 45.30 -2.08
CA THR A 353 3.65 45.46 -2.87
C THR A 353 3.49 45.08 -4.34
N SER A 354 2.67 44.07 -4.65
CA SER A 354 2.38 43.62 -6.02
C SER A 354 0.95 43.11 -6.09
N GLN A 355 0.06 43.88 -6.74
CA GLN A 355 -1.34 43.53 -6.92
C GLN A 355 -1.58 43.13 -8.37
N ILE A 356 -2.00 41.88 -8.58
CA ILE A 356 -2.40 41.35 -9.87
C ILE A 356 -3.92 41.17 -9.84
N ARG A 357 -4.62 41.81 -10.78
CA ARG A 357 -6.06 41.73 -10.94
C ARG A 357 -6.39 41.38 -12.38
N PHE A 358 -7.26 40.39 -12.56
CA PHE A 358 -7.76 39.99 -13.86
C PHE A 358 -9.10 39.28 -13.70
N HIS A 359 -9.93 39.40 -14.71
CA HIS A 359 -11.19 38.68 -14.85
C HIS A 359 -10.95 37.38 -15.62
N VAL A 360 -11.66 36.33 -15.21
CA VAL A 360 -11.53 35.03 -15.87
C VAL A 360 -12.90 34.43 -16.17
N GLY A 361 -13.09 34.02 -17.42
CA GLY A 361 -14.17 33.13 -17.83
C GLY A 361 -13.64 31.70 -17.91
N ARG A 362 -14.33 30.74 -17.29
CA ARG A 362 -13.97 29.31 -17.38
C ARG A 362 -15.12 28.48 -17.92
N PHE A 363 -14.83 27.65 -18.91
CA PHE A 363 -15.78 26.71 -19.47
C PHE A 363 -15.12 25.35 -19.62
N THR A 364 -15.72 24.32 -19.02
CA THR A 364 -15.24 22.94 -19.18
C THR A 364 -15.95 22.30 -20.37
N THR A 365 -15.16 21.72 -21.27
CA THR A 365 -15.62 21.03 -22.49
C THR A 365 -15.01 19.64 -22.55
N VAL A 366 -15.52 18.76 -23.41
CA VAL A 366 -14.93 17.44 -23.66
C VAL A 366 -14.37 17.40 -25.08
N TYR A 367 -13.10 17.05 -25.22
CA TYR A 367 -12.50 16.87 -26.53
C TYR A 367 -12.81 15.48 -27.09
N ASN A 368 -13.59 15.46 -28.17
CA ASN A 368 -13.98 14.25 -28.85
C ASN A 368 -12.90 13.84 -29.86
N ASN A 369 -12.12 12.80 -29.54
CA ASN A 369 -11.03 12.31 -30.38
C ASN A 369 -11.48 11.85 -31.78
N LYS A 370 -12.75 11.45 -31.95
CA LYS A 370 -13.27 10.97 -33.24
C LYS A 370 -13.66 12.12 -34.16
N THR A 371 -14.36 13.12 -33.61
CA THR A 371 -14.84 14.28 -34.39
C THR A 371 -13.83 15.43 -34.42
N LYS A 372 -12.80 15.39 -33.56
CA LYS A 372 -11.82 16.46 -33.33
C LYS A 372 -12.49 17.80 -32.95
N LYS A 373 -13.64 17.74 -32.29
CA LYS A 373 -14.40 18.91 -31.82
C LYS A 373 -14.46 18.95 -30.29
N LEU A 374 -14.70 20.14 -29.76
CA LEU A 374 -15.01 20.36 -28.35
C LEU A 374 -16.53 20.32 -28.19
N ASP A 375 -17.01 19.31 -27.49
CA ASP A 375 -18.43 19.15 -27.18
C ASP A 375 -18.68 19.66 -25.75
N MET A 376 -19.86 20.24 -25.50
CA MET A 376 -20.25 20.61 -24.15
C MET A 376 -20.50 19.35 -23.31
N MET A 377 -19.98 19.34 -22.10
CA MET A 377 -20.16 18.23 -21.18
C MET A 377 -21.59 18.23 -20.64
N ALA A 378 -22.32 17.12 -20.80
CA ALA A 378 -23.59 16.95 -20.09
C ALA A 378 -23.33 16.92 -18.58
N ALA A 379 -24.14 17.64 -17.79
CA ALA A 379 -23.99 17.68 -16.35
C ALA A 379 -24.05 16.26 -15.75
N GLY A 380 -23.01 15.85 -15.01
CA GLY A 380 -22.97 14.57 -14.30
C GLY A 380 -22.06 13.48 -14.88
N ASP A 381 -21.57 13.61 -16.12
CA ASP A 381 -20.71 12.58 -16.74
C ASP A 381 -19.21 12.87 -16.58
N TYR A 382 -18.71 12.84 -15.34
CA TYR A 382 -17.31 13.15 -14.99
C TYR A 382 -16.32 12.02 -15.30
N THR A 383 -16.70 11.01 -16.09
CA THR A 383 -15.90 9.80 -16.30
C THR A 383 -14.89 9.91 -17.43
N ASN A 384 -15.01 10.92 -18.30
CA ASN A 384 -14.18 11.07 -19.49
C ASN A 384 -12.82 11.72 -19.21
N SER A 385 -11.74 11.05 -19.60
CA SER A 385 -10.35 11.51 -19.44
C SER A 385 -9.94 12.69 -20.36
N ASN A 386 -10.85 13.15 -21.23
CA ASN A 386 -10.57 14.16 -22.26
C ASN A 386 -11.22 15.52 -21.95
N THR A 387 -11.46 15.83 -20.69
CA THR A 387 -11.94 17.15 -20.28
C THR A 387 -10.90 18.22 -20.60
N VAL A 388 -11.34 19.29 -21.25
CA VAL A 388 -10.54 20.47 -21.57
C VAL A 388 -11.15 21.67 -20.87
N ASP A 389 -10.35 22.33 -20.02
CA ASP A 389 -10.74 23.58 -19.37
C ASP A 389 -10.31 24.76 -20.25
N LEU A 390 -11.28 25.51 -20.76
CA LEU A 390 -11.07 26.73 -21.51
C LEU A 390 -11.10 27.90 -20.53
N VAL A 391 -9.94 28.55 -20.38
CA VAL A 391 -9.77 29.73 -19.54
C VAL A 391 -9.58 30.94 -20.45
N MET A 392 -10.50 31.90 -20.37
CA MET A 392 -10.48 33.14 -21.14
C MET A 392 -10.21 34.32 -20.23
N ILE A 393 -9.35 35.24 -20.67
CA ILE A 393 -8.98 36.47 -19.96
C ILE A 393 -9.18 37.63 -20.94
N PRO A 394 -9.80 38.75 -20.54
CA PRO A 394 -9.89 39.94 -21.36
C PRO A 394 -8.50 40.43 -21.80
N LEU A 395 -8.39 40.94 -23.03
CA LEU A 395 -7.11 41.43 -23.56
C LEU A 395 -6.53 42.58 -22.73
N SER A 396 -7.40 43.44 -22.17
CA SER A 396 -7.02 44.53 -21.25
C SER A 396 -6.26 44.01 -20.05
N ASP A 397 -6.79 42.97 -19.40
CA ASP A 397 -6.27 42.41 -18.17
C ASP A 397 -4.97 41.66 -18.45
N TYR A 398 -4.92 40.90 -19.55
CA TYR A 398 -3.69 40.27 -20.01
C TYR A 398 -2.57 41.30 -20.23
N ASN A 399 -2.85 42.37 -20.97
CA ASN A 399 -1.87 43.44 -21.23
C ASN A 399 -1.40 44.12 -19.93
N GLN A 400 -2.32 44.38 -18.99
CA GLN A 400 -2.01 44.97 -17.69
C GLN A 400 -1.14 44.05 -16.83
N THR A 401 -1.48 42.77 -16.74
CA THR A 401 -0.76 41.80 -15.90
C THR A 401 0.62 41.43 -16.45
N GLU A 402 0.80 41.39 -17.78
CA GLU A 402 2.05 40.99 -18.42
C GLU A 402 2.92 42.18 -18.85
N GLY A 403 2.44 43.42 -18.67
CA GLY A 403 3.12 44.63 -19.15
C GLY A 403 3.29 44.68 -20.67
N LYS A 404 2.33 44.10 -21.42
CA LYS A 404 2.36 44.03 -22.89
C LYS A 404 1.32 44.96 -23.51
N ASN A 405 1.47 45.24 -24.80
CA ASN A 405 0.53 46.05 -25.57
C ASN A 405 0.11 45.31 -26.84
N VAL A 406 -0.51 44.14 -26.66
CA VAL A 406 -1.03 43.33 -27.76
C VAL A 406 -2.37 43.91 -28.21
N LYS A 407 -2.55 44.06 -29.53
CA LYS A 407 -3.82 44.46 -30.16
C LYS A 407 -4.34 43.29 -30.99
N LEU A 408 -5.63 43.00 -30.88
CA LEU A 408 -6.35 41.97 -31.65
C LEU A 408 -7.40 42.66 -32.51
N LYS A 409 -7.65 42.16 -33.72
CA LYS A 409 -8.78 42.59 -34.56
C LYS A 409 -10.08 41.96 -34.06
N GLU A 410 -11.20 42.42 -34.61
CA GLU A 410 -12.52 41.83 -34.36
C GLU A 410 -12.50 40.33 -34.71
N ASN A 411 -13.03 39.49 -33.82
CA ASN A 411 -12.98 38.01 -33.86
C ASN A 411 -11.61 37.33 -33.73
N GLU A 412 -10.51 38.06 -33.47
CA GLU A 412 -9.22 37.43 -33.19
C GLU A 412 -9.07 37.06 -31.71
N VAL A 413 -8.50 35.89 -31.44
CA VAL A 413 -8.13 35.44 -30.09
C VAL A 413 -6.65 35.14 -29.98
N LEU A 414 -6.05 35.51 -28.85
CA LEU A 414 -4.70 35.10 -28.52
C LEU A 414 -4.74 33.71 -27.88
N LEU A 415 -4.32 32.68 -28.62
CA LEU A 415 -4.29 31.33 -28.07
C LEU A 415 -2.97 31.08 -27.34
N TYR A 416 -3.08 30.70 -26.08
CA TYR A 416 -2.00 30.09 -25.31
C TYR A 416 -2.26 28.60 -25.13
N HIS A 417 -1.31 27.76 -25.57
CA HIS A 417 -1.34 26.33 -25.32
C HIS A 417 -0.06 25.88 -24.61
N ARG A 418 -0.22 25.19 -23.48
CA ARG A 418 0.92 24.72 -22.68
C ARG A 418 1.53 23.48 -23.35
N ASN A 419 2.69 23.66 -23.99
CA ASN A 419 3.36 22.59 -24.70
C ASN A 419 3.85 21.50 -23.72
N HIS A 420 3.48 20.24 -23.94
CA HIS A 420 3.56 19.15 -22.94
C HIS A 420 4.96 18.58 -22.68
N LYS A 421 6.03 19.12 -23.30
CA LYS A 421 7.42 18.69 -23.08
C LYS A 421 8.04 19.39 -21.86
N ARG A 422 7.60 19.02 -20.65
CA ARG A 422 8.29 19.42 -19.40
C ARG A 422 9.54 18.56 -19.19
N THR A 423 10.72 19.12 -19.40
CA THR A 423 11.98 18.67 -18.77
C THR A 423 12.27 19.60 -17.59
N HIS A 424 12.61 19.05 -16.43
CA HIS A 424 12.70 19.70 -15.10
C HIS A 424 13.73 20.85 -14.95
N LYS A 425 14.23 21.45 -16.04
CA LYS A 425 15.29 22.47 -16.00
C LYS A 425 14.95 23.81 -16.65
N LYS A 426 13.78 23.98 -17.28
CA LYS A 426 13.46 25.23 -17.99
C LYS A 426 12.51 26.09 -17.16
N SER A 427 13.02 27.24 -16.74
CA SER A 427 12.31 28.35 -16.10
C SER A 427 11.01 28.69 -16.84
N ASP A 428 9.97 29.11 -16.10
CA ASP A 428 8.65 29.50 -16.62
C ASP A 428 8.72 30.59 -17.73
N THR A 429 9.84 31.31 -17.82
CA THR A 429 10.13 32.28 -18.89
C THR A 429 10.23 31.67 -20.30
N GLU A 430 10.61 30.40 -20.47
CA GLU A 430 10.66 29.76 -21.81
C GLU A 430 9.31 29.20 -22.27
N ALA A 431 8.38 28.92 -21.35
CA ALA A 431 7.03 28.43 -21.68
C ALA A 431 6.15 29.52 -22.31
N LEU A 432 6.53 30.80 -22.17
CA LEU A 432 5.82 31.96 -22.71
C LEU A 432 5.99 32.18 -24.22
N LYS A 433 6.81 31.37 -24.92
CA LYS A 433 7.12 31.54 -26.36
C LYS A 433 6.09 30.98 -27.34
N ASN A 434 5.13 30.15 -26.91
CA ASN A 434 4.16 29.50 -27.81
C ASN A 434 2.80 30.22 -27.80
N LYS A 435 2.76 31.48 -28.27
CA LYS A 435 1.53 32.27 -28.43
C LYS A 435 1.25 32.41 -29.93
N LYS A 436 0.05 32.04 -30.37
CA LYS A 436 -0.37 32.18 -31.78
C LYS A 436 -1.67 32.98 -31.83
N VAL A 437 -1.70 34.02 -32.65
CA VAL A 437 -2.95 34.73 -32.98
C VAL A 437 -3.72 33.83 -33.93
N ILE A 438 -4.97 33.55 -33.62
CA ILE A 438 -5.87 32.76 -34.46
C ILE A 438 -7.05 33.67 -34.81
N SER A 439 -7.36 33.73 -36.10
CA SER A 439 -8.51 34.45 -36.68
C SER A 439 -9.74 33.56 -36.75
#